data_AF-A0A930UQS8-F1
#
_entry.id   AF-A0A930UQS8-F1
#
_cell.length_a   1.000
_cell.length_b   1.000
_cell.length_c   1.000
_cell.angle_alpha   90.00
_cell.angle_beta   90.00
_cell.angle_gamma   90.00
#
_symmetry.space_group_name_H-M   'P 1'
#
loop_
_entity.id
_entity.type
_entity.pdbx_description
1 polymer ?
#
loop_
_entity_poly.entity_id
_entity_poly.type
_entity_poly.pdbx_seq_one_letter_code
_entity_poly.pdbx_strand_id
1 'polypeptide(L)'
;MIDPRKIDEFAQRIQQALPPGVAAVGDDMRRNLKAAIESALAQMDLVTREEFDIQCAVLARTREKLVGLEERVKRLEEADVDRSDSPSSSPDSN
;
A
#
# COMPACT_ATOMS: atom_id res chain seq x y z
N MET A 1 -6.29 -11.99 0.01
CA MET A 1 -7.54 -12.65 0.45
C MET A 1 -7.42 -12.82 1.96
N ILE A 2 -8.45 -12.47 2.73
CA ILE A 2 -8.49 -12.95 4.12
C ILE A 2 -8.64 -14.46 4.03
N ASP A 3 -7.60 -15.18 4.41
CA ASP A 3 -7.59 -16.63 4.32
C ASP A 3 -8.56 -17.20 5.37
N PRO A 4 -9.54 -18.04 4.98
CA PRO A 4 -10.42 -18.70 5.94
C PRO A 4 -9.64 -19.49 7.00
N ARG A 5 -8.46 -20.01 6.64
CA ARG A 5 -7.53 -20.68 7.57
C ARG A 5 -7.00 -19.75 8.67
N LYS A 6 -6.78 -18.46 8.37
CA LYS A 6 -6.31 -17.48 9.36
C LYS A 6 -7.44 -17.07 10.31
N ILE A 7 -8.68 -17.02 9.80
CA ILE A 7 -9.87 -16.82 10.64
C ILE A 7 -10.06 -18.02 11.58
N ASP A 8 -9.89 -19.24 11.08
CA ASP A 8 -9.98 -20.46 11.89
C ASP A 8 -8.85 -20.54 12.95
N GLU A 9 -7.61 -20.17 12.62
CA GLU A 9 -6.51 -20.07 13.61
C GLU A 9 -6.80 -19.02 14.69
N PHE A 10 -7.36 -17.87 14.30
CA PHE A 10 -7.73 -16.83 15.25
C PHE A 10 -8.87 -17.28 16.17
N ALA A 11 -9.89 -17.94 15.62
CA ALA A 11 -10.98 -18.54 16.37
C ALA A 11 -10.46 -19.62 17.34
N GLN A 12 -9.46 -20.40 16.93
CA GLN A 12 -8.85 -21.44 17.76
C GLN A 12 -8.01 -20.86 18.90
N ARG A 13 -7.30 -19.74 18.67
CA ARG A 13 -6.60 -19.00 19.73
C ARG A 13 -7.56 -18.39 20.74
N ILE A 14 -8.69 -17.84 20.29
CA ILE A 14 -9.74 -17.32 21.20
C ILE A 14 -10.29 -18.45 22.07
N GLN A 15 -10.50 -19.65 21.53
CA GLN A 15 -10.96 -20.80 22.31
C GLN A 15 -9.94 -21.27 23.34
N GLN A 16 -8.66 -21.27 23.00
CA GLN A 16 -7.60 -21.63 23.96
C GLN A 16 -7.48 -20.61 25.10
N ALA A 17 -7.93 -19.37 24.88
CA ALA A 17 -8.00 -18.33 25.89
C ALA A 17 -9.31 -18.36 26.72
N LEU A 18 -10.29 -19.21 26.37
CA LEU A 18 -11.56 -19.30 27.10
C LEU A 18 -11.48 -20.32 28.26
N PRO A 19 -12.11 -20.03 29.43
CA PRO A 19 -12.11 -20.92 30.58
C PRO A 19 -12.77 -22.28 30.28
N PRO A 20 -12.35 -23.37 30.94
CA PRO A 20 -12.81 -24.74 30.65
C PRO A 20 -14.33 -24.95 30.81
N GLY A 21 -15.02 -24.11 31.59
CA GLY A 21 -16.48 -24.14 31.75
C GLY A 21 -17.27 -23.64 30.53
N VAL A 22 -16.65 -22.90 29.61
CA VAL A 22 -17.28 -22.33 28.40
C VAL A 22 -17.09 -23.24 27.17
N ALA A 23 -16.08 -24.12 27.21
CA ALA A 23 -15.76 -25.04 26.12
C ALA A 23 -16.88 -26.07 25.82
N ALA A 24 -17.72 -26.39 26.82
CA ALA A 24 -18.83 -27.34 26.69
C ALA A 24 -20.08 -26.77 25.98
N VAL A 25 -20.18 -25.44 25.86
CA VAL A 25 -21.19 -24.71 25.05
C VAL A 25 -20.59 -24.33 23.67
N GLY A 26 -19.46 -24.98 23.32
CA GLY A 26 -18.47 -24.44 22.41
C GLY A 26 -18.87 -24.36 20.95
N ASP A 27 -19.74 -25.25 20.44
CA ASP A 27 -20.02 -25.31 19.00
C ASP A 27 -21.02 -24.24 18.53
N ASP A 28 -22.12 -24.02 19.25
CA ASP A 28 -23.06 -22.94 18.92
C ASP A 28 -22.43 -21.57 19.18
N MET A 29 -21.63 -21.44 20.25
CA MET A 29 -20.90 -20.21 20.53
C MET A 29 -19.78 -19.95 19.51
N ARG A 30 -19.09 -20.99 19.02
CA ARG A 30 -18.17 -20.89 17.88
C ARG A 30 -18.85 -20.35 16.66
N ARG A 31 -20.01 -20.91 16.31
CA ARG A 31 -20.73 -20.55 15.09
C ARG A 31 -21.23 -19.11 15.15
N ASN A 32 -21.74 -18.68 16.30
CA ASN A 32 -22.12 -17.28 16.53
C ASN A 32 -20.91 -16.33 16.53
N LEU A 33 -19.78 -16.73 17.14
CA LEU A 33 -18.55 -15.93 17.15
C LEU A 33 -17.97 -15.78 15.74
N LYS A 34 -17.95 -16.86 14.95
CA LYS A 34 -17.51 -16.85 13.55
C LYS A 34 -18.38 -15.92 12.71
N ALA A 35 -19.71 -16.03 12.84
CA ALA A 35 -20.65 -15.14 12.15
C ALA A 35 -20.49 -13.67 12.56
N ALA A 36 -20.24 -13.39 13.84
CA ALA A 36 -19.97 -12.04 14.32
C ALA A 36 -18.67 -11.46 13.77
N ILE A 37 -17.60 -12.27 13.69
CA ILE A 37 -16.31 -11.86 13.10
C ILE A 37 -16.47 -11.63 11.58
N GLU A 38 -17.16 -12.53 10.88
CA GLU A 38 -17.44 -12.38 9.46
C GLU A 38 -18.26 -11.12 9.17
N SER A 39 -19.29 -10.85 9.99
CA SER A 39 -20.10 -9.63 9.89
C SER A 39 -19.30 -8.37 10.21
N ALA A 40 -18.41 -8.41 11.22
CA ALA A 40 -17.57 -7.28 11.58
C ALA A 40 -16.54 -6.96 10.48
N LEU A 41 -15.91 -8.00 9.91
CA LEU A 41 -15.01 -7.86 8.77
C LEU A 41 -15.75 -7.35 7.53
N ALA A 42 -16.98 -7.80 7.28
CA ALA A 42 -17.79 -7.30 6.16
C ALA A 42 -18.24 -5.84 6.31
N GLN A 43 -18.35 -5.34 7.55
CA GLN A 43 -18.63 -3.92 7.83
C GLN A 43 -17.39 -3.03 7.80
N MET A 44 -16.19 -3.61 7.83
CA MET A 44 -14.96 -2.85 7.59
C MET A 44 -14.84 -2.56 6.09
N ASP A 45 -14.38 -1.35 5.75
CA ASP A 45 -14.08 -0.95 4.37
C ASP A 45 -12.80 -1.67 3.87
N LEU A 46 -12.92 -2.99 3.71
CA LEU A 46 -11.84 -3.88 3.36
C LEU A 46 -11.54 -3.76 1.87
N VAL A 47 -10.38 -3.20 1.55
CA VAL A 47 -9.83 -3.25 0.20
C VAL A 47 -9.37 -4.68 -0.10
N THR A 48 -9.78 -5.22 -1.24
CA THR A 48 -9.33 -6.56 -1.65
C THR A 48 -7.82 -6.55 -1.89
N ARG A 49 -7.19 -7.72 -1.77
CA ARG A 49 -5.75 -7.80 -2.02
C ARG A 49 -5.39 -7.42 -3.47
N GLU A 50 -6.27 -7.75 -4.41
CA GLU A 50 -6.08 -7.39 -5.81
C GLU A 50 -6.13 -5.87 -6.01
N GLU A 51 -7.09 -5.17 -5.41
CA GLU A 51 -7.13 -3.71 -5.44
C GLU A 51 -5.93 -3.05 -4.77
N PHE A 52 -5.44 -3.63 -3.65
CA PHE A 52 -4.21 -3.17 -3.01
C PHE A 52 -3.01 -3.33 -3.95
N ASP A 53 -2.85 -4.51 -4.57
CA ASP A 53 -1.75 -4.80 -5.47
C ASP A 53 -1.81 -3.89 -6.73
N ILE A 54 -3.03 -3.60 -7.24
CA ILE A 54 -3.25 -2.63 -8.32
C ILE A 54 -2.79 -1.23 -7.90
N GLN A 55 -3.16 -0.76 -6.71
CA GLN A 55 -2.73 0.55 -6.24
C GLN A 55 -1.21 0.64 -6.05
N CYS A 56 -0.58 -0.43 -5.55
CA CYS A 56 0.88 -0.51 -5.49
C CYS A 56 1.52 -0.40 -6.89
N ALA A 57 0.96 -1.07 -7.90
CA ALA A 57 1.45 -1.00 -9.28
C ALA A 57 1.27 0.42 -9.88
N VAL A 58 0.14 1.08 -9.62
CA VAL A 58 -0.10 2.47 -10.03
C VAL A 58 0.92 3.41 -9.38
N LEU A 59 1.20 3.22 -8.09
CA LEU A 59 2.19 4.02 -7.36
C LEU A 59 3.60 3.81 -7.92
N ALA A 60 4.00 2.56 -8.20
CA ALA A 60 5.29 2.24 -8.82
C ALA A 60 5.46 2.95 -10.16
N ARG A 61 4.46 2.84 -11.06
CA ARG A 61 4.46 3.54 -12.35
C ARG A 61 4.52 5.05 -12.21
N THR A 62 3.85 5.60 -11.20
CA THR A 62 3.87 7.05 -10.94
C THR A 62 5.26 7.50 -10.51
N ARG A 63 5.95 6.69 -9.69
CA ARG A 63 7.34 6.96 -9.28
C ARG A 63 8.30 6.94 -10.46
N GLU A 64 8.17 5.97 -11.35
CA GLU A 64 8.98 5.90 -12.59
C GLU A 64 8.79 7.15 -13.46
N LYS A 65 7.54 7.58 -13.66
CA LYS A 65 7.25 8.81 -14.42
C LYS A 65 7.80 10.06 -13.73
N LEU A 66 7.74 10.11 -12.41
CA LEU A 66 8.25 11.22 -11.62
C LEU A 66 9.76 11.35 -11.79
N VAL A 67 10.51 10.25 -11.67
CA VAL A 67 11.96 10.23 -11.93
C VAL A 67 12.28 10.70 -13.35
N GLY A 68 11.55 10.22 -14.36
CA GLY A 68 11.75 10.67 -15.74
C GLY A 68 11.44 12.16 -15.96
N LEU A 69 10.50 12.73 -15.20
CA LEU A 69 10.23 14.17 -15.24
C LEU A 69 11.31 14.97 -14.52
N GLU A 70 11.79 14.51 -13.36
CA GLU A 70 12.91 15.14 -12.63
C GLU A 70 14.17 15.22 -13.51
N GLU A 71 14.50 14.14 -14.23
CA GLU A 71 15.62 14.14 -15.17
C GLU A 71 15.42 15.13 -16.32
N ARG A 72 14.19 15.25 -16.84
CA ARG A 72 13.88 16.21 -17.91
C ARG A 72 14.02 17.65 -17.42
N VAL A 73 13.53 17.94 -16.21
CA VAL A 73 13.65 19.28 -15.60
C VAL A 73 15.12 19.60 -15.40
N LYS A 74 15.90 18.69 -14.81
CA LYS A 74 17.34 18.88 -14.59
C LYS A 74 18.09 19.19 -15.89
N ARG A 75 17.82 18.46 -16.98
CA ARG A 75 18.43 18.75 -18.29
C ARG A 75 18.06 20.12 -18.83
N LEU A 76 16.83 20.58 -18.59
CA LEU A 76 16.38 21.89 -19.04
C LEU A 76 17.02 23.01 -18.21
N GLU A 77 17.12 22.82 -16.89
CA GLU A 77 17.82 23.75 -15.99
C GLU A 77 19.31 23.86 -16.35
N GLU A 78 19.99 22.74 -16.61
CA GLU A 78 21.39 22.72 -17.05
C GLU A 78 21.57 23.43 -18.41
N ALA A 79 20.67 23.20 -19.36
CA ALA A 79 20.72 23.86 -20.67
C ALA A 79 20.44 25.37 -20.61
N ASP A 80 19.63 25.83 -19.66
CA ASP A 80 19.35 27.25 -19.46
C ASP A 80 20.54 27.98 -18.79
N VAL A 81 21.18 27.32 -17.83
CA VAL A 81 22.41 27.81 -17.17
C VAL A 81 23.55 27.95 -18.19
N ASP A 82 23.78 26.94 -19.05
CA ASP A 82 24.84 26.95 -20.07
C ASP A 82 24.62 28.07 -21.13
N ARG A 83 23.36 28.48 -21.34
CA ARG A 83 23.00 29.60 -22.21
C ARG A 83 23.26 30.96 -21.55
N SER A 84 23.17 31.04 -20.23
CA SER A 84 23.43 32.26 -19.46
C SER A 84 24.93 32.51 -19.22
N ASP A 85 25.75 31.45 -19.23
CA ASP A 85 27.20 31.49 -19.02
C ASP A 85 28.03 31.58 -20.31
N SER A 86 27.40 31.60 -21.50
CA SER A 86 28.12 31.88 -22.75
C SER A 86 28.67 33.32 -22.71
N PRO A 87 30.00 33.52 -22.57
CA PRO A 87 30.55 34.86 -22.50
C PRO A 87 30.41 35.51 -23.88
N SER A 88 30.04 36.78 -23.90
CA SER A 88 30.19 37.63 -25.08
C SER A 88 31.69 37.80 -25.39
N SER A 89 32.33 36.75 -25.92
CA SER A 89 33.70 36.80 -26.39
C SER A 89 33.69 37.04 -27.89
N SER A 90 33.75 38.31 -28.27
CA SER A 90 34.50 38.80 -29.44
C SER A 90 34.64 40.32 -29.35
N PRO A 91 35.78 40.87 -29.79
CA PRO A 91 36.68 41.62 -28.92
C PRO A 91 36.79 43.10 -29.29
N ASP A 92 37.18 43.92 -28.32
CA ASP A 92 37.89 45.18 -28.61
C ASP A 92 39.07 44.89 -29.54
N SER A 93 39.05 45.42 -30.77
CA SER A 93 40.25 45.90 -31.47
C SER A 93 39.92 46.53 -32.83
N ASN A 94 40.26 47.83 -32.89
CA ASN A 94 40.65 48.66 -34.03
C ASN A 94 39.57 49.42 -34.83
#